data_AF-D8U386-F1
#
_entry.id   AF-D8U386-F1
#
_cell.length_a   1.000
_cell.length_b   1.000
_cell.length_c   1.000
_cell.angle_alpha   90.00
_cell.angle_beta   90.00
_cell.angle_gamma   90.00
#
_symmetry.space_group_name_H-M   'P 1'
#
loop_
_entity.id
_entity.type
_entity.pdbx_description
1 polymer ?
#
loop_
_entity_poly.entity_id
_entity_poly.type
_entity_poly.pdbx_seq_one_letter_code
_entity_poly.pdbx_strand_id
1 'polypeptide(L)'
;MLCRSAVRRQSSAAPAARSSRTVPKASARPQLPPRTDVARVRIPELQWSIENVEGKRLSIAIFTHLAENFGGKLSIEAAQEGLKLYGEDIVQDARQRPGAHPNIDLLFRVIGEDSPSLELLVDRQ
;
A
#
# COMPACT_ATOMS: atom_id res chain seq x y z
N MET A 1 -25.37 42.56 -62.75
CA MET A 1 -23.89 42.61 -62.75
C MET A 1 -23.46 43.26 -61.44
N LEU A 2 -22.67 42.73 -60.50
CA LEU A 2 -21.95 41.49 -60.19
C LEU A 2 -22.09 41.38 -58.64
N CYS A 3 -22.58 40.30 -58.02
CA CYS A 3 -21.92 39.04 -57.65
C CYS A 3 -20.57 39.14 -56.92
N ARG A 4 -20.55 38.53 -55.72
CA ARG A 4 -19.45 37.96 -54.92
C ARG A 4 -18.71 38.86 -53.91
N SER A 5 -19.02 38.61 -52.63
CA SER A 5 -18.04 38.58 -51.55
C SER A 5 -18.40 37.45 -50.58
N ALA A 6 -17.59 36.40 -50.59
CA ALA A 6 -17.53 35.39 -49.54
C ALA A 6 -16.20 35.56 -48.82
N VAL A 7 -16.18 35.44 -47.49
CA VAL A 7 -15.21 34.63 -46.72
C VAL A 7 -15.63 34.65 -45.25
N ARG A 8 -15.84 33.45 -44.71
CA ARG A 8 -16.02 33.12 -43.28
C ARG A 8 -14.78 33.50 -42.48
N ARG A 9 -14.94 33.95 -41.22
CA ARG A 9 -14.14 33.52 -40.03
C ARG A 9 -15.02 33.73 -38.79
N GLN A 10 -15.49 32.65 -38.15
CA GLN A 10 -14.88 31.83 -37.10
C GLN A 10 -15.55 32.12 -35.76
N SER A 11 -16.25 31.10 -35.28
CA SER A 11 -16.65 30.89 -33.90
C SER A 11 -15.45 30.98 -32.96
N SER A 12 -15.68 31.50 -31.75
CA SER A 12 -15.21 30.80 -30.55
C SER A 12 -16.02 31.24 -29.35
N ALA A 13 -16.95 30.37 -28.94
CA ALA A 13 -17.61 30.42 -27.66
C ALA A 13 -16.61 30.00 -26.57
N ALA A 14 -16.65 30.71 -25.43
CA ALA A 14 -15.97 30.28 -24.22
C ALA A 14 -16.53 28.94 -23.72
N PRO A 15 -15.69 28.13 -23.07
CA PRO A 15 -16.18 27.40 -21.91
C PRO A 15 -15.37 27.77 -20.66
N ALA A 16 -16.11 28.13 -19.62
CA ALA A 16 -15.60 28.24 -18.26
C ALA A 16 -15.04 26.89 -17.83
N ALA A 17 -13.72 26.84 -17.59
CA ALA A 17 -13.07 25.71 -16.96
C ALA A 17 -13.55 25.64 -15.50
N ARG A 18 -14.47 24.70 -15.24
CA ARG A 18 -14.84 24.30 -13.88
C ARG A 18 -13.59 23.65 -13.27
N SER A 19 -12.89 24.42 -12.45
CA SER A 19 -11.71 23.98 -11.71
C SER A 19 -12.14 22.87 -10.73
N SER A 20 -12.07 21.63 -11.21
CA SER A 20 -12.09 20.45 -10.35
C SER A 20 -10.80 20.50 -9.53
N ARG A 21 -10.93 21.03 -8.31
CA ARG A 21 -9.91 20.97 -7.27
C ARG A 21 -9.68 19.49 -6.94
N THR A 22 -8.80 18.84 -7.69
CA THR A 22 -8.31 17.51 -7.36
C THR A 22 -7.58 17.62 -6.03
N VAL A 23 -8.08 16.95 -5.01
CA VAL A 23 -7.41 16.81 -3.72
C VAL A 23 -6.13 16.02 -3.97
N PRO A 24 -4.92 16.56 -3.73
CA PRO A 24 -3.73 15.73 -3.78
C PRO A 24 -3.67 15.02 -2.42
N LYS A 25 -4.01 13.73 -2.37
CA LYS A 25 -3.67 12.93 -1.19
C LYS A 25 -3.28 11.51 -1.57
N ALA A 26 -2.02 11.36 -1.93
CA ALA A 26 -1.25 10.18 -1.60
C ALA A 26 0.22 10.54 -1.75
N SER A 27 0.89 10.69 -0.61
CA SER A 27 2.33 10.46 -0.49
C SER A 27 2.65 9.19 -1.28
N ALA A 28 3.46 9.26 -2.33
CA ALA A 28 3.75 8.11 -3.18
C ALA A 28 4.39 7.01 -2.33
N ARG A 29 3.62 5.97 -2.00
CA ARG A 29 4.11 4.83 -1.22
C ARG A 29 5.19 4.13 -2.04
N PRO A 30 6.33 3.72 -1.44
CA PRO A 30 7.21 2.76 -2.09
C PRO A 30 6.43 1.45 -2.29
N GLN A 31 5.91 1.27 -3.51
CA GLN A 31 5.14 0.08 -3.85
C GLN A 31 6.13 -1.01 -4.24
N LEU A 32 6.28 -2.00 -3.36
CA LEU A 32 6.97 -3.24 -3.69
C LEU A 32 6.27 -3.92 -4.89
N PRO A 33 7.02 -4.62 -5.75
CA PRO A 33 6.41 -5.34 -6.87
C PRO A 33 5.39 -6.35 -6.35
N PRO A 34 4.24 -6.54 -7.05
CA PRO A 34 3.30 -7.60 -6.72
C PRO A 34 4.00 -8.96 -6.73
N ARG A 35 3.80 -9.78 -5.70
CA ARG A 35 4.32 -11.14 -5.63
C ARG A 35 3.31 -12.11 -6.23
N THR A 36 3.68 -12.79 -7.30
CA THR A 36 2.86 -13.83 -7.97
C THR A 36 3.28 -15.24 -7.57
N ASP A 37 4.48 -15.39 -7.02
CA ASP A 37 5.13 -16.64 -6.61
C ASP A 37 4.79 -17.07 -5.17
N VAL A 38 4.07 -16.24 -4.42
CA VAL A 38 3.71 -16.46 -3.02
C VAL A 38 2.23 -16.82 -2.91
N ALA A 39 1.93 -17.92 -2.23
CA ALA A 39 0.57 -18.32 -1.91
C ALA A 39 0.04 -17.66 -0.63
N ARG A 40 0.87 -17.69 0.42
CA ARG A 40 0.50 -17.24 1.76
C ARG A 40 1.74 -16.87 2.56
N VAL A 41 1.58 -15.97 3.52
CA VAL A 41 2.54 -15.76 4.60
C VAL A 41 1.88 -16.11 5.94
N ARG A 42 2.60 -16.78 6.83
CA ARG A 42 2.08 -17.19 8.14
C ARG A 42 3.09 -17.01 9.26
N ILE A 43 2.56 -16.80 10.46
CA ILE A 43 3.27 -16.75 11.74
C ILE A 43 2.58 -17.77 12.65
N PRO A 44 3.05 -19.03 12.68
CA PRO A 44 2.38 -20.12 13.40
C PRO A 44 2.15 -19.84 14.88
N GLU A 45 3.11 -19.20 15.54
CA GLU A 45 3.11 -18.89 16.98
C GLU A 45 1.96 -17.97 17.38
N LEU A 46 1.50 -17.13 16.44
CA LEU A 46 0.37 -16.23 16.62
C LEU A 46 -0.92 -16.74 15.96
N GLN A 47 -0.90 -17.95 15.38
CA GLN A 47 -2.00 -18.49 14.56
C GLN A 47 -2.46 -17.50 13.48
N TRP A 48 -1.52 -16.73 12.94
CA TRP A 48 -1.79 -15.64 12.01
C TRP A 48 -1.38 -16.01 10.60
N SER A 49 -2.19 -15.63 9.61
CA SER A 49 -1.85 -15.83 8.20
C SER A 49 -2.51 -14.80 7.27
N ILE A 50 -1.85 -14.53 6.16
CA ILE A 50 -2.35 -13.71 5.04
C ILE A 50 -2.26 -14.54 3.78
N GLU A 51 -3.39 -14.71 3.10
CA GLU A 51 -3.45 -15.28 1.76
C GLU A 51 -3.22 -14.23 0.69
N ASN A 52 -2.62 -14.65 -0.43
CA ASN A 52 -2.44 -13.80 -1.60
C ASN A 52 -3.74 -13.64 -2.39
N VAL A 53 -4.62 -12.79 -1.86
CA VAL A 53 -5.90 -12.41 -2.47
C VAL A 53 -5.93 -10.92 -2.79
N GLU A 54 -6.90 -10.52 -3.62
CA GLU A 54 -7.15 -9.12 -3.91
C GLU A 54 -7.41 -8.32 -2.61
N GLY A 55 -6.83 -7.13 -2.50
CA GLY A 55 -6.85 -6.32 -1.28
C GLY A 55 -5.76 -6.65 -0.24
N LYS A 56 -5.16 -7.85 -0.26
CA LYS A 56 -4.06 -8.24 0.66
C LYS A 56 -2.69 -8.35 -0.01
N ARG A 57 -2.61 -8.15 -1.33
CA ARG A 57 -1.37 -8.25 -2.13
C ARG A 57 -0.22 -7.39 -1.60
N LEU A 58 -0.51 -6.16 -1.16
CA LEU A 58 0.53 -5.29 -0.61
C LEU A 58 1.12 -5.88 0.68
N SER A 59 0.27 -6.38 1.58
CA SER A 59 0.74 -7.02 2.80
C SER A 59 1.58 -8.26 2.49
N ILE A 60 1.16 -9.08 1.52
CA ILE A 60 1.99 -10.21 1.06
C ILE A 60 3.36 -9.73 0.59
N ALA A 61 3.42 -8.70 -0.25
CA ALA A 61 4.70 -8.17 -0.74
C ALA A 61 5.58 -7.65 0.41
N ILE A 62 5.02 -6.93 1.37
CA ILE A 62 5.73 -6.41 2.55
C ILE A 62 6.25 -7.55 3.41
N PHE A 63 5.40 -8.47 3.87
CA PHE A 63 5.83 -9.55 4.75
C PHE A 63 6.80 -10.52 4.07
N THR A 64 6.67 -10.73 2.75
CA THR A 64 7.65 -11.49 1.97
C THR A 64 9.00 -10.78 1.94
N HIS A 65 9.00 -9.45 1.70
CA HIS A 65 10.22 -8.65 1.73
C HIS A 65 10.90 -8.67 3.11
N LEU A 66 10.11 -8.61 4.20
CA LEU A 66 10.63 -8.75 5.56
C LEU A 66 11.25 -10.14 5.78
N ALA A 67 10.60 -11.20 5.34
CA ALA A 67 11.15 -12.55 5.44
C ALA A 67 12.47 -12.69 4.65
N GLU A 68 12.56 -12.11 3.45
CA GLU A 68 13.78 -12.14 2.63
C GLU A 68 14.94 -11.34 3.26
N ASN A 69 14.67 -10.16 3.84
CA ASN A 69 15.71 -9.30 4.42
C ASN A 69 16.17 -9.73 5.82
N PHE A 70 15.29 -10.32 6.61
CA PHE A 70 15.54 -10.67 8.02
C PHE A 70 15.64 -12.19 8.25
N GLY A 71 15.90 -12.96 7.18
CA GLY A 71 16.18 -14.40 7.29
C GLY A 71 14.99 -15.22 7.82
N GLY A 72 13.77 -14.88 7.41
CA GLY A 72 12.55 -15.57 7.81
C GLY A 72 12.08 -15.23 9.22
N LYS A 73 12.50 -14.07 9.77
CA LYS A 73 12.13 -13.65 11.13
C LYS A 73 11.47 -12.28 11.15
N LEU A 74 10.40 -12.16 11.92
CA LEU A 74 9.78 -10.88 12.28
C LEU A 74 10.36 -10.41 13.61
N SER A 75 11.50 -9.74 13.54
CA SER A 75 12.11 -9.02 14.67
C SER A 75 11.50 -7.63 14.85
N ILE A 76 11.87 -6.93 15.93
CA ILE A 76 11.49 -5.52 16.15
C ILE A 76 11.95 -4.65 14.96
N GLU A 77 13.18 -4.85 14.47
CA GLU A 77 13.73 -4.13 13.32
C GLU A 77 12.93 -4.40 12.04
N ALA A 78 12.58 -5.66 11.80
CA ALA A 78 11.74 -6.05 10.67
C ALA A 78 10.35 -5.40 10.75
N ALA A 79 9.76 -5.37 11.95
CA ALA A 79 8.46 -4.76 12.16
C ALA A 79 8.49 -3.24 11.94
N GLN A 80 9.52 -2.55 12.41
CA GLN A 80 9.72 -1.13 12.15
C GLN A 80 9.86 -0.83 10.66
N GLU A 81 10.62 -1.64 9.91
CA GLU A 81 10.75 -1.49 8.47
C GLU A 81 9.41 -1.75 7.76
N GLY A 82 8.65 -2.75 8.20
CA GLY A 82 7.31 -3.04 7.71
C GLY A 82 6.37 -1.83 7.82
N LEU A 83 6.38 -1.12 8.96
CA LEU A 83 5.59 0.09 9.15
C LEU A 83 5.95 1.19 8.14
N LYS A 84 7.24 1.41 7.87
CA LYS A 84 7.69 2.39 6.87
C LYS A 84 7.14 2.06 5.47
N LEU A 85 7.10 0.77 5.12
CA LEU A 85 6.59 0.29 3.83
C LEU A 85 5.06 0.47 3.68
N TYR A 86 4.30 0.36 4.76
CA TYR A 86 2.86 0.70 4.76
C TYR A 86 2.60 2.19 4.57
N GLY A 87 3.58 3.03 4.93
CA GLY A 87 3.53 4.48 4.79
C GLY A 87 2.82 5.17 5.95
N GLU A 88 3.32 6.37 6.27
CA GLU A 88 2.94 7.16 7.46
C GLU A 88 1.42 7.32 7.62
N ASP A 89 0.72 7.70 6.53
CA ASP A 89 -0.72 7.99 6.59
C ASP A 89 -1.56 6.82 7.13
N ILE A 90 -1.26 5.58 6.69
CA ILE A 90 -2.02 4.40 7.16
C ILE A 90 -1.53 3.94 8.53
N VAL A 91 -0.22 4.03 8.80
CA VAL A 91 0.35 3.72 10.12
C VAL A 91 -0.26 4.61 11.21
N GLN A 92 -0.43 5.91 10.94
CA GLN A 92 -1.07 6.84 11.86
C GLN A 92 -2.56 6.52 12.06
N ASP A 93 -3.28 6.13 11.00
CA ASP A 93 -4.66 5.71 11.10
C ASP A 93 -4.83 4.43 11.96
N ALA A 94 -3.92 3.45 11.81
CA ALA A 94 -3.88 2.25 12.66
C ALA A 94 -3.61 2.59 14.14
N ARG A 95 -2.73 3.56 14.42
CA ARG A 95 -2.50 4.04 15.79
C ARG A 95 -3.74 4.68 16.42
N GLN A 96 -4.52 5.42 15.62
CA GLN A 96 -5.74 6.09 16.11
C GLN A 96 -6.92 5.12 16.24
N ARG A 97 -6.92 4.03 15.47
CA ARG A 97 -8.01 3.04 15.43
C ARG A 97 -7.47 1.61 15.56
N PRO A 98 -7.05 1.19 16.77
CA PRO A 98 -6.56 -0.17 17.00
C PRO A 98 -7.57 -1.23 16.53
N GLY A 99 -7.10 -2.22 15.76
CA GLY A 99 -7.92 -3.28 15.19
C GLY A 99 -8.46 -2.99 13.79
N ALA A 100 -8.34 -1.75 13.28
CA ALA A 100 -8.76 -1.43 11.91
C ALA A 100 -7.81 -2.00 10.85
N HIS A 101 -6.55 -2.26 11.21
CA HIS A 101 -5.50 -2.72 10.30
C HIS A 101 -4.75 -3.89 10.92
N PRO A 102 -5.33 -5.12 10.94
CA PRO A 102 -4.79 -6.24 11.71
C PRO A 102 -3.33 -6.57 11.39
N ASN A 103 -2.90 -6.33 10.14
CA ASN A 103 -1.53 -6.54 9.70
C ASN A 103 -0.55 -5.48 10.22
N ILE A 104 -1.00 -4.23 10.38
CA ILE A 104 -0.20 -3.13 10.94
C ILE A 104 -0.21 -3.20 12.47
N ASP A 105 -1.37 -3.54 13.05
CA ASP A 105 -1.54 -3.79 14.49
C ASP A 105 -0.59 -4.89 14.98
N LEU A 106 -0.42 -5.96 14.18
CA LEU A 106 0.58 -7.00 14.43
C LEU A 106 2.00 -6.42 14.56
N LEU A 107 2.41 -5.53 13.65
CA LEU A 107 3.75 -4.94 13.69
C LEU A 107 3.95 -4.09 14.95
N PHE A 108 2.93 -3.33 15.37
CA PHE A 108 2.99 -2.60 16.64
C PHE A 108 3.11 -3.53 17.83
N ARG A 109 2.37 -4.65 17.83
CA ARG A 109 2.46 -5.66 18.88
C ARG A 109 3.87 -6.24 18.99
N VAL A 110 4.48 -6.62 17.87
CA VAL A 110 5.86 -7.15 17.85
C VAL A 110 6.86 -6.14 18.41
N ILE A 111 6.70 -4.85 18.10
CA ILE A 111 7.56 -3.79 18.62
C ILE A 111 7.35 -3.60 20.14
N GLY A 112 6.14 -3.78 20.66
CA GLY A 112 5.81 -3.54 22.06
C GLY A 112 6.05 -4.70 23.02
N GLU A 113 6.05 -5.95 22.55
CA GLU A 113 6.13 -7.14 23.41
C GLU A 113 7.55 -7.63 23.71
N ASP A 114 8.61 -6.90 23.32
CA ASP A 114 10.02 -7.31 23.49
C ASP A 114 10.27 -8.78 23.06
N SER A 115 9.52 -9.24 22.06
CA SER A 115 9.58 -10.62 21.60
C SER A 115 10.86 -10.85 20.78
N PRO A 116 11.62 -11.93 21.08
CA PRO A 116 12.98 -12.08 20.56
C PRO A 116 13.06 -12.22 19.04
N SER A 117 12.01 -12.71 18.39
CA SER A 117 11.69 -12.69 16.94
C SER A 117 10.65 -13.77 16.67
N LEU A 118 9.65 -13.52 15.83
CA LEU A 118 8.67 -14.54 15.41
C LEU A 118 9.07 -15.18 14.07
N GLU A 119 8.72 -16.44 13.85
CA GLU A 119 9.00 -17.10 12.57
C GLU A 119 8.04 -16.60 11.47
N LEU A 120 8.60 -16.17 10.34
CA LEU A 120 7.87 -15.82 9.12
C LEU A 120 8.05 -16.90 8.08
N LEU A 121 6.99 -17.67 7.85
CA LEU A 121 6.95 -18.69 6.82
C LEU A 121 6.25 -18.15 5.57
N VAL A 122 6.93 -18.23 4.43
CA VAL A 122 6.41 -17.84 3.12
C VAL A 122 6.13 -19.11 2.33
N ASP A 123 4.86 -19.45 2.18
CA ASP A 123 4.44 -20.60 1.38
C ASP A 123 4.41 -20.16 -0.10
N ARG A 124 5.27 -20.74 -0.94
CA ARG A 124 5.36 -20.46 -2.38
C ARG A 124 4.35 -21.34 -3.15
N GLN A 125 3.93 -20.88 -4.33
CA GLN A 125 3.01 -21.60 -5.25
C GLN A 125 3.74 -22.74 -5.99
#